data_AF-A0A8T6FYM6-F1
#
_entry.id   AF-A0A8T6FYM6-F1
#
_cell.length_a   1.000
_cell.length_b   1.000
_cell.length_c   1.000
_cell.angle_alpha   90.00
_cell.angle_beta   90.00
_cell.angle_gamma   90.00
#
_symmetry.space_group_name_H-M   'P 1'
#
loop_
_entity.id
_entity.type
_entity.pdbx_description
1 polymer ?
#
loop_
_entity_poly.entity_id
_entity_poly.type
_entity_poly.pdbx_seq_one_letter_code
_entity_poly.pdbx_strand_id
1 'polypeptide(L)'
;MFSKIKRLLIAVSLVALLFLAIVTFNFLRSNTIRDSLAEAGRSVEQVSAGVFEVSDGLEETSAGLAEVNGELPQISELILEASNELVAAGDNPAEAAVHLAAANEKLVAAKHKVEAVNDGVIRVNAGLSRVSGGLDEIATGLRRLGDILLELKDQLQGFW
;
A
#
# COMPACT_ATOMS: atom_id res chain seq x y z
N MET A 1 45.81 36.32 -52.45
CA MET A 1 44.47 36.73 -51.96
C MET A 1 43.52 35.54 -51.81
N PHE A 2 43.44 34.65 -52.80
CA PHE A 2 42.60 33.43 -52.77
C PHE A 2 42.84 32.45 -51.60
N SER A 3 44.09 32.28 -51.13
CA SER A 3 44.39 31.35 -50.02
C SER A 3 43.84 31.83 -48.67
N LYS A 4 43.75 33.16 -48.45
CA LYS A 4 43.20 33.73 -47.21
C LYS A 4 41.68 33.57 -47.14
N ILE A 5 40.98 33.77 -48.25
CA ILE A 5 39.53 33.61 -48.35
C ILE A 5 39.11 32.16 -48.13
N LYS A 6 39.82 31.19 -48.74
CA LYS A 6 39.56 29.75 -48.50
C LYS A 6 39.75 29.36 -47.03
N ARG A 7 40.82 29.85 -46.40
CA ARG A 7 41.07 29.61 -44.96
C ARG A 7 39.98 30.22 -44.07
N LEU A 8 39.49 31.42 -44.41
CA LEU A 8 38.41 32.07 -43.69
C LEU A 8 37.09 31.30 -43.81
N LEU A 9 36.73 30.84 -45.01
CA LEU A 9 35.52 30.04 -45.23
C LEU A 9 35.56 28.72 -44.45
N ILE A 10 36.71 28.05 -44.44
CA ILE A 10 36.90 26.82 -43.64
C ILE A 10 36.75 27.14 -42.15
N ALA A 11 37.38 28.20 -41.65
CA ALA A 11 37.28 28.58 -40.24
C ALA A 11 35.84 28.90 -39.81
N VAL A 12 35.09 29.67 -40.61
CA VAL A 12 33.68 29.98 -40.35
C VAL A 12 32.83 28.71 -40.34
N SER A 13 33.07 27.80 -41.30
CA SER A 13 32.35 26.53 -41.38
C SER A 13 32.64 25.62 -40.19
N LEU A 14 33.88 25.55 -39.71
CA LEU A 14 34.26 24.80 -38.51
C LEU A 14 33.61 25.37 -37.25
N VAL A 15 33.58 26.69 -37.10
CA VAL A 15 32.89 27.34 -35.96
C VAL A 15 31.39 27.07 -36.01
N ALA A 16 30.76 27.12 -37.18
CA ALA A 16 29.34 26.79 -37.33
C ALA A 16 29.03 25.33 -36.99
N LEU A 17 29.89 24.39 -37.40
CA LEU A 17 29.76 22.98 -37.05
C LEU A 17 29.93 22.73 -35.55
N LEU A 18 30.90 23.39 -34.91
CA LEU A 18 31.09 23.33 -33.46
C LEU A 18 29.86 23.84 -32.72
N PHE A 19 29.32 24.98 -33.15
CA PHE A 19 28.11 25.56 -32.57
C PHE A 19 26.91 24.62 -32.72
N LEU A 20 26.71 24.05 -33.91
CA LEU A 20 25.64 23.08 -34.15
C LEU A 20 25.80 21.84 -33.26
N ALA A 21 27.01 21.30 -33.15
CA ALA A 21 27.29 20.14 -32.29
C ALA A 21 26.96 20.44 -30.82
N ILE A 22 27.33 21.62 -30.31
CA ILE A 22 27.01 22.07 -28.95
C ILE A 22 25.49 22.15 -28.76
N VAL A 23 24.76 22.78 -29.69
CA VAL A 23 23.30 22.93 -29.60
C VAL A 23 22.61 21.56 -29.63
N THR A 24 22.98 20.68 -30.57
CA THR A 24 22.39 19.35 -30.69
C THR A 24 22.68 18.49 -29.47
N PHE A 25 23.90 18.53 -28.92
CA PHE A 25 24.26 17.81 -27.70
C PHE A 25 23.43 18.26 -26.50
N ASN A 26 23.29 19.58 -26.31
CA ASN A 26 22.45 20.13 -25.24
C ASN A 26 20.97 19.77 -25.40
N PHE A 27 20.47 19.77 -26.64
CA PHE A 27 19.09 19.38 -26.93
C PHE A 27 18.81 17.92 -26.60
N LEU A 28 19.68 16.99 -27.03
CA LEU A 28 19.55 15.57 -26.73
C LEU A 28 19.57 15.31 -25.23
N ARG A 29 20.54 15.92 -24.52
CA ARG A 29 20.64 15.82 -23.05
C ARG A 29 19.39 16.34 -22.36
N SER A 30 18.86 17.48 -22.80
CA SER A 30 17.64 18.04 -22.23
C SER A 30 16.44 17.08 -22.37
N ASN A 31 16.33 16.38 -23.50
CA ASN A 31 15.29 15.37 -23.69
C ASN A 31 15.47 14.18 -22.75
N THR A 32 16.69 13.65 -22.58
CA THR A 32 16.93 12.53 -21.68
C THR A 32 16.59 12.89 -20.22
N ILE A 33 16.97 14.09 -19.76
CA ILE A 33 16.62 14.58 -18.42
C ILE A 33 15.09 14.68 -18.26
N ARG A 34 14.38 15.15 -19.30
CA ARG A 34 12.90 15.20 -19.28
C ARG A 34 12.29 13.81 -19.17
N ASP A 35 12.84 12.82 -19.88
CA ASP A 35 12.35 11.44 -19.84
C ASP A 35 12.56 10.82 -18.45
N SER A 36 13.75 10.98 -17.87
CA SER A 36 14.04 10.53 -16.50
C SER A 36 13.14 11.21 -15.47
N LEU A 37 12.87 12.51 -15.61
CA LEU A 37 11.94 13.22 -14.73
C LEU A 37 10.50 12.71 -14.87
N ALA A 38 10.05 12.42 -16.10
CA ALA A 38 8.74 11.84 -16.34
C ALA A 38 8.64 10.43 -15.71
N GLU A 39 9.70 9.64 -15.75
CA GLU A 39 9.75 8.33 -15.13
C GLU A 39 9.77 8.40 -13.60
N ALA A 40 10.47 9.39 -13.03
CA ALA A 40 10.41 9.68 -11.60
C ALA A 40 8.97 10.02 -11.19
N GLY A 41 8.26 10.82 -12.00
CA GLY A 41 6.84 11.12 -11.81
C GLY A 41 5.97 9.86 -11.73
N ARG A 42 6.12 8.93 -12.67
CA ARG A 42 5.39 7.64 -12.65
C ARG A 42 5.74 6.79 -11.42
N SER A 43 6.99 6.82 -10.99
CA SER A 43 7.43 6.08 -9.79
C SER A 43 6.81 6.67 -8.52
N VAL A 44 6.68 8.00 -8.45
CA VAL A 44 5.96 8.68 -7.36
C VAL A 44 4.46 8.35 -7.39
N GLU A 45 3.83 8.30 -8.57
CA GLU A 45 2.43 7.86 -8.70
C GLU A 45 2.24 6.43 -8.20
N GLN A 46 3.17 5.52 -8.51
CA GLN A 46 3.13 4.14 -7.99
C GLN A 46 3.27 4.09 -6.46
N VAL A 47 4.19 4.86 -5.88
CA VAL A 47 4.31 4.95 -4.41
C VAL A 47 3.00 5.50 -3.81
N SER A 48 2.40 6.52 -4.44
CA SER A 48 1.12 7.07 -3.97
C SER A 48 0.01 6.05 -4.02
N ALA A 49 -0.08 5.23 -5.07
CA ALA A 49 -1.07 4.15 -5.18
C ALA A 49 -0.88 3.12 -4.05
N GLY A 50 0.35 2.68 -3.80
CA GLY A 50 0.64 1.76 -2.70
C GLY A 50 0.30 2.34 -1.32
N VAL A 51 0.49 3.66 -1.12
CA VAL A 51 0.05 4.35 0.11
C VAL A 51 -1.48 4.32 0.27
N PHE A 52 -2.24 4.49 -0.82
CA PHE A 52 -3.70 4.34 -0.78
C PHE A 52 -4.11 2.91 -0.40
N GLU A 53 -3.49 1.89 -1.00
CA GLU A 53 -3.80 0.49 -0.63
C GLU A 53 -3.46 0.17 0.82
N VAL A 54 -2.36 0.71 1.36
CA VAL A 54 -2.04 0.60 2.78
C VAL A 54 -3.10 1.29 3.65
N SER A 55 -3.54 2.49 3.27
CA SER A 55 -4.55 3.24 4.01
C SER A 55 -5.88 2.47 4.06
N ASP A 56 -6.37 2.04 2.90
CA ASP A 56 -7.61 1.28 2.81
C ASP A 56 -7.51 -0.06 3.56
N GLY A 57 -6.38 -0.76 3.42
CA GLY A 57 -6.14 -2.02 4.14
C GLY A 57 -6.14 -1.84 5.66
N LEU A 58 -5.61 -0.71 6.16
CA LEU A 58 -5.68 -0.37 7.59
C LEU A 58 -7.10 -0.03 8.04
N GLU A 59 -7.89 0.66 7.22
CA GLU A 59 -9.30 0.94 7.50
C GLU A 59 -10.11 -0.36 7.62
N GLU A 60 -9.93 -1.28 6.68
CA GLU A 60 -10.60 -2.58 6.68
C GLU A 60 -10.15 -3.47 7.86
N THR A 61 -8.86 -3.43 8.19
CA THR A 61 -8.32 -4.08 9.39
C THR A 61 -8.97 -3.53 10.67
N SER A 62 -9.08 -2.21 10.77
CA SER A 62 -9.70 -1.53 11.91
C SER A 62 -11.18 -1.89 12.04
N ALA A 63 -11.91 -1.95 10.93
CA ALA A 63 -13.32 -2.35 10.91
C ALA A 63 -13.51 -3.83 11.32
N GLY A 64 -12.61 -4.73 10.91
CA GLY A 64 -12.59 -6.12 11.37
C GLY A 64 -12.34 -6.24 12.87
N LEU A 65 -11.34 -5.51 13.39
CA LEU A 65 -11.02 -5.48 14.83
C LEU A 65 -12.16 -4.91 15.66
N ALA A 66 -12.85 -3.87 15.17
CA ALA A 66 -13.99 -3.28 15.87
C ALA A 66 -15.13 -4.28 16.07
N GLU A 67 -15.41 -5.11 15.05
CA GLU A 67 -16.41 -6.19 15.16
C GLU A 67 -15.98 -7.25 16.17
N VAL A 68 -14.75 -7.77 16.06
CA VAL A 68 -14.21 -8.75 17.02
C VAL A 68 -14.30 -8.23 18.46
N ASN A 69 -13.88 -6.99 18.69
CA ASN A 69 -13.86 -6.38 20.01
C ASN A 69 -15.28 -6.07 20.54
N GLY A 70 -16.24 -5.84 19.66
CA GLY A 70 -17.65 -5.65 20.03
C GLY A 70 -18.35 -6.96 20.43
N GLU A 71 -17.99 -8.07 19.80
CA GLU A 71 -18.69 -9.35 20.00
C GLU A 71 -18.10 -10.21 21.13
N LEU A 72 -16.79 -10.13 21.39
CA LEU A 72 -16.15 -10.91 22.47
C LEU A 72 -16.77 -10.71 23.87
N PRO A 73 -17.08 -9.47 24.32
CA PRO A 73 -17.73 -9.27 25.62
C PRO A 73 -19.12 -9.92 25.70
N GLN A 74 -19.90 -9.85 24.62
CA GLN A 74 -21.23 -10.44 24.55
C GLN A 74 -21.18 -11.97 24.60
N ILE A 75 -20.18 -12.58 23.95
CA ILE A 75 -19.94 -14.04 24.05
C ILE A 75 -19.67 -14.42 25.51
N SER A 76 -18.82 -13.66 26.21
CA SER A 76 -18.50 -13.93 27.62
C SER A 76 -19.73 -13.81 28.52
N GLU A 77 -20.60 -12.82 28.28
CA GLU A 77 -21.84 -12.63 29.02
C GLU A 77 -22.81 -13.80 28.80
N LEU A 78 -23.04 -14.18 27.54
CA LEU A 78 -23.92 -15.31 27.19
C LEU A 78 -23.42 -16.64 27.77
N ILE A 79 -22.10 -16.87 27.79
CA ILE A 79 -21.51 -18.06 28.42
C ILE A 79 -21.73 -18.05 29.94
N LEU A 80 -21.53 -16.90 30.59
CA LEU A 80 -21.78 -16.76 32.03
C LEU A 80 -23.25 -17.00 32.37
N GLU A 81 -24.16 -16.43 31.60
CA GLU A 81 -25.59 -16.63 31.77
C GLU A 81 -26.00 -18.09 31.55
N ALA A 82 -25.45 -18.77 30.53
CA ALA A 82 -25.69 -20.18 30.30
C ALA A 82 -25.18 -21.04 31.46
N SER A 83 -24.00 -20.71 32.00
CA SER A 83 -23.44 -21.37 33.17
C SER A 83 -24.34 -21.22 34.40
N ASN A 84 -24.93 -20.04 34.61
CA ASN A 84 -25.85 -19.80 35.73
C ASN A 84 -27.13 -20.64 35.59
N GLU A 85 -27.68 -20.77 34.37
CA GLU A 85 -28.83 -21.65 34.12
C GLU A 85 -28.49 -23.12 34.38
N LEU A 86 -27.28 -23.58 33.99
CA LEU A 86 -26.84 -24.95 34.25
C LEU A 86 -26.72 -25.25 35.76
N VAL A 87 -26.26 -24.27 36.55
CA VAL A 87 -26.24 -24.38 38.02
C VAL A 87 -27.67 -24.47 38.57
N ALA A 88 -28.56 -23.59 38.12
CA ALA A 88 -29.96 -23.59 38.56
C ALA A 88 -30.69 -24.91 38.23
N ALA A 89 -30.39 -25.52 37.07
CA ALA A 89 -30.90 -26.83 36.71
C ALA A 89 -30.46 -27.94 37.68
N GLY A 90 -29.23 -27.85 38.21
CA GLY A 90 -28.71 -28.78 39.22
C GLY A 90 -29.35 -28.57 40.60
N ASP A 91 -29.62 -27.31 40.96
CA ASP A 91 -30.21 -26.95 42.25
C ASP A 91 -31.72 -27.24 42.32
N ASN A 92 -32.44 -27.19 41.19
CA ASN A 92 -33.88 -27.48 41.11
C ASN A 92 -34.22 -28.53 40.03
N PRO A 93 -34.16 -29.83 40.34
CA PRO A 93 -34.47 -30.91 39.40
C PRO A 93 -35.88 -30.85 38.79
N ALA A 94 -36.85 -30.25 39.49
CA ALA A 94 -38.23 -30.13 38.99
C ALA A 94 -38.34 -29.13 37.82
N GLU A 95 -37.46 -28.13 37.78
CA GLU A 95 -37.40 -27.10 36.71
C GLU A 95 -36.19 -27.27 35.78
N ALA A 96 -35.40 -28.33 35.97
CA ALA A 96 -34.18 -28.57 35.21
C ALA A 96 -34.36 -28.49 33.69
N ALA A 97 -35.48 -29.00 33.15
CA ALA A 97 -35.74 -28.94 31.72
C ALA A 97 -35.88 -27.49 31.19
N VAL A 98 -36.46 -26.59 31.99
CA VAL A 98 -36.62 -25.17 31.63
C VAL A 98 -35.27 -24.46 31.64
N HIS A 99 -34.49 -24.65 32.71
CA HIS A 99 -33.15 -24.08 32.82
C HIS A 99 -32.20 -24.61 31.72
N LEU A 100 -32.25 -25.91 31.41
CA LEU A 100 -31.46 -26.49 30.32
C LEU A 100 -31.84 -25.90 28.95
N ALA A 101 -33.13 -25.65 28.71
CA ALA A 101 -33.57 -24.98 27.48
C ALA A 101 -33.04 -23.54 27.39
N ALA A 102 -33.13 -22.77 28.48
CA ALA A 102 -32.59 -21.41 28.56
C ALA A 102 -31.06 -21.37 28.37
N ALA A 103 -30.33 -22.30 28.99
CA ALA A 103 -28.88 -22.44 28.79
C ALA A 103 -28.54 -22.70 27.32
N ASN A 104 -29.30 -23.59 26.67
CA ASN A 104 -29.11 -23.91 25.26
C ASN A 104 -29.36 -22.71 24.35
N GLU A 105 -30.40 -21.92 24.60
CA GLU A 105 -30.67 -20.68 23.83
C GLU A 105 -29.49 -19.69 23.92
N LYS A 106 -28.95 -19.48 25.12
CA LYS A 106 -27.79 -18.60 25.34
C LYS A 106 -26.53 -19.13 24.63
N LEU A 107 -26.29 -20.43 24.65
CA LEU A 107 -25.17 -21.05 23.93
C LEU A 107 -25.32 -20.95 22.40
N VAL A 108 -26.54 -21.08 21.87
CA VAL A 108 -26.81 -20.86 20.45
C VAL A 108 -26.56 -19.40 20.06
N ALA A 109 -27.00 -18.43 20.89
CA ALA A 109 -26.69 -17.02 20.67
C ALA A 109 -25.17 -16.76 20.71
N ALA A 110 -24.45 -17.34 21.67
CA ALA A 110 -23.00 -17.22 21.77
C ALA A 110 -22.30 -17.80 20.52
N LYS A 111 -22.79 -18.93 19.99
CA LYS A 111 -22.28 -19.50 18.74
C LYS A 111 -22.42 -18.53 17.57
N HIS A 112 -23.56 -17.88 17.41
CA HIS A 112 -23.74 -16.89 16.35
C HIS A 112 -22.80 -15.68 16.50
N LYS A 113 -22.52 -15.27 17.73
CA LYS A 113 -21.55 -14.21 18.00
C LYS A 113 -20.11 -14.64 17.70
N VAL A 114 -19.77 -15.90 17.95
CA VAL A 114 -18.48 -16.49 17.51
C VAL A 114 -18.36 -16.52 15.99
N GLU A 115 -19.45 -16.79 15.26
CA GLU A 115 -19.48 -16.70 13.80
C GLU A 115 -19.19 -15.26 13.32
N ALA A 116 -19.77 -14.25 13.97
CA ALA A 116 -19.45 -12.84 13.68
C ALA A 116 -17.98 -12.48 14.02
N VAL A 117 -17.43 -12.97 15.15
CA VAL A 117 -16.00 -12.81 15.43
C VAL A 117 -15.13 -13.41 14.31
N ASN A 118 -15.52 -14.58 13.79
CA ASN A 118 -14.81 -15.20 12.68
C ASN A 118 -14.87 -14.34 11.40
N ASP A 119 -16.01 -13.74 11.09
CA ASP A 119 -16.15 -12.81 9.97
C ASP A 119 -15.28 -11.55 10.16
N GLY A 120 -15.27 -10.98 11.37
CA GLY A 120 -14.37 -9.89 11.73
C GLY A 120 -12.89 -10.24 11.55
N VAL A 121 -12.47 -11.45 11.94
CA VAL A 121 -11.10 -11.95 11.72
C VAL A 121 -10.77 -12.13 10.24
N ILE A 122 -11.72 -12.61 9.43
CA ILE A 122 -11.55 -12.69 7.97
C ILE A 122 -11.29 -11.30 7.37
N ARG A 123 -12.03 -10.27 7.82
CA ARG A 123 -11.82 -8.89 7.36
C ARG A 123 -10.48 -8.32 7.81
N VAL A 124 -10.04 -8.62 9.04
CA VAL A 124 -8.68 -8.28 9.50
C VAL A 124 -7.62 -8.85 8.56
N ASN A 125 -7.75 -10.13 8.20
CA ASN A 125 -6.79 -10.78 7.30
C ASN A 125 -6.82 -10.18 5.89
N ALA A 126 -8.01 -9.84 5.36
CA ALA A 126 -8.15 -9.18 4.07
C ALA A 126 -7.47 -7.80 4.08
N GLY A 127 -7.74 -6.98 5.10
CA GLY A 127 -7.10 -5.68 5.29
C GLY A 127 -5.57 -5.78 5.38
N LEU A 128 -5.04 -6.72 6.17
CA LEU A 128 -3.60 -6.97 6.26
C LEU A 128 -2.98 -7.42 4.92
N SER A 129 -3.70 -8.20 4.12
CA SER A 129 -3.25 -8.59 2.78
C SER A 129 -3.13 -7.38 1.85
N ARG A 130 -4.07 -6.43 1.94
CA ARG A 130 -4.01 -5.17 1.17
C ARG A 130 -2.87 -4.28 1.62
N VAL A 131 -2.65 -4.16 2.93
CA VAL A 131 -1.48 -3.46 3.49
C VAL A 131 -0.18 -4.05 2.95
N SER A 132 -0.05 -5.38 2.95
CA SER A 132 1.14 -6.04 2.40
C SER A 132 1.35 -5.72 0.92
N GLY A 133 0.28 -5.79 0.11
CA GLY A 133 0.36 -5.44 -1.31
C GLY A 133 0.76 -3.98 -1.56
N GLY A 134 0.16 -3.04 -0.82
CA GLY A 134 0.51 -1.62 -0.92
C GLY A 134 1.95 -1.33 -0.49
N LEU A 135 2.48 -2.03 0.51
CA LEU A 135 3.89 -1.93 0.91
C LEU A 135 4.84 -2.45 -0.18
N ASP A 136 4.49 -3.54 -0.88
CA ASP A 136 5.26 -4.05 -2.02
C ASP A 136 5.29 -3.06 -3.20
N GLU A 137 4.16 -2.38 -3.46
CA GLU A 137 4.08 -1.31 -4.46
C GLU A 137 4.95 -0.11 -4.10
N ILE A 138 4.90 0.34 -2.84
CA ILE A 138 5.76 1.41 -2.32
C ILE A 138 7.23 1.01 -2.47
N ALA A 139 7.61 -0.19 -2.04
CA ALA A 139 8.99 -0.66 -2.13
C ALA A 139 9.49 -0.69 -3.58
N THR A 140 8.65 -1.17 -4.51
CA THR A 140 8.96 -1.20 -5.94
C THR A 140 9.11 0.20 -6.51
N GLY A 141 8.18 1.11 -6.22
CA GLY A 141 8.22 2.49 -6.68
C GLY A 141 9.43 3.26 -6.14
N LEU A 142 9.77 3.08 -4.86
CA LEU A 142 10.94 3.71 -4.25
C LEU A 142 12.25 3.18 -4.82
N ARG A 143 12.37 1.88 -5.07
CA ARG A 143 13.56 1.29 -5.72
C ARG A 143 13.76 1.90 -7.11
N ARG A 144 12.70 1.93 -7.91
CA ARG A 144 12.73 2.52 -9.25
C ARG A 144 13.10 4.00 -9.20
N LEU A 145 12.51 4.76 -8.28
CA LEU A 145 12.85 6.17 -8.09
C LEU A 145 14.33 6.34 -7.72
N GLY A 146 14.87 5.47 -6.86
CA GLY A 146 16.30 5.45 -6.52
C GLY A 146 17.19 5.26 -7.74
N ASP A 147 16.88 4.28 -8.59
CA ASP A 147 17.61 4.00 -9.83
C ASP A 147 17.59 5.22 -10.78
N ILE A 148 16.43 5.85 -10.95
CA ILE A 148 16.26 7.04 -11.81
C ILE A 148 17.06 8.23 -11.26
N LEU A 149 17.09 8.42 -9.94
CA LEU A 149 17.84 9.52 -9.32
C LEU A 149 19.36 9.33 -9.47
N LEU A 150 19.84 8.08 -9.44
CA LEU A 150 21.24 7.77 -9.75
C LEU A 150 21.57 8.10 -11.20
N GLU A 151 20.71 7.70 -12.14
CA GLU A 151 20.90 8.00 -13.56
C GLU A 151 20.87 9.51 -13.83
N LEU A 152 19.91 10.25 -13.25
CA LEU A 152 19.85 11.71 -13.33
C LEU A 152 21.11 12.37 -12.76
N LYS A 153 21.61 11.87 -11.64
CA LYS A 153 22.86 12.37 -11.04
C LYS A 153 24.03 12.18 -12.01
N ASP A 154 24.18 11.01 -12.63
CA ASP A 154 25.26 10.74 -13.58
C ASP A 154 25.14 11.64 -14.83
N GLN A 155 23.93 11.80 -15.36
CA GLN A 155 23.64 12.73 -16.47
C GLN A 155 23.97 14.19 -16.13
N LEU A 156 23.78 14.61 -14.87
CA LEU A 156 24.11 15.95 -14.41
C LEU A 156 25.61 16.13 -14.13
N GLN A 157 26.29 15.12 -13.59
CA GLN A 157 27.70 15.18 -13.20
C GLN A 157 28.69 15.08 -14.37
N GLY A 158 28.29 14.61 -15.55
CA GLY A 158 29.07 14.74 -16.79
C GLY A 158 29.28 16.20 -17.29
N PHE A 159 29.22 17.18 -16.39
CA PHE A 159 29.34 18.63 -16.61
C PHE A 159 30.79 19.14 -16.63
N TRP A 160 31.76 18.33 -16.21
CA TRP A 160 33.17 18.71 -16.08
C TRP A 160 34.08 17.77 -16.88
#